data_AF-A0A317URM1-F1
#
_entry.id   AF-A0A317URM1-F1
#
_cell.length_a   1.000
_cell.length_b   1.000
_cell.length_c   1.000
_cell.angle_alpha   90.00
_cell.angle_beta   90.00
_cell.angle_gamma   90.00
#
_symmetry.space_group_name_H-M   'P 1'
#
loop_
_entity.id
_entity.type
_entity.pdbx_description
1 polymer ?
#
loop_
_entity_poly.entity_id
_entity_poly.type
_entity_poly.pdbx_seq_one_letter_code
_entity_poly.pdbx_strand_id
1 'polypeptide(L)'
;MAHRQRRFPMFLRRPFKEITQNTSVPHPDLFKTLGIASNDTQRGNADLPTIGECAVHLELLEVFRNLRIQITQSKELVRVFRLDSSRLWISKHRRETKRTEKWHRFVSLAVERFQVWIRAAEKQLERDGKNERLILPPVDILMVWHAFLLNPSDYKEFCTSRQLDRIQELPFPWVVLHDCINPTNWSYTLPRSNKQWLESTANITTNPLVSLTDAIRRTQSAPDQPNQERRPSISPDNEALLYNVLRQMKFIDQMHDCLWISYPDAEEILETSRKRYNNFVELFRLHPGVMLVPTLDIDLVWHTHLCSAVRYRGFMMERVGRFINHDDKLGKGVLHDGFERTKELYEELESRGGA
;
A
#
# COMPACT_ATOMS: atom_id res chain seq x y z
N MET A 1 23.56 -27.94 24.42
CA MET A 1 22.44 -26.98 24.45
C MET A 1 22.93 -25.55 24.13
N ALA A 2 23.30 -25.26 22.88
CA ALA A 2 23.79 -23.93 22.49
C ALA A 2 23.67 -23.63 20.97
N HIS A 3 22.64 -24.14 20.28
CA HIS A 3 22.56 -23.98 18.81
C HIS A 3 21.21 -23.50 18.24
N ARG A 4 20.23 -23.09 19.06
CA ARG A 4 18.88 -22.73 18.57
C ARG A 4 18.49 -21.24 18.62
N GLN A 5 19.45 -20.32 18.82
CA GLN A 5 19.13 -18.90 19.02
C GLN A 5 19.30 -17.98 17.78
N ARG A 6 19.39 -18.51 16.55
CA ARG A 6 19.83 -17.72 15.37
C ARG A 6 18.90 -17.63 14.16
N ARG A 7 17.66 -18.14 14.18
CA ARG A 7 16.80 -18.11 12.97
C ARG A 7 15.71 -17.04 12.95
N PHE A 8 15.17 -16.64 14.11
CA PHE A 8 14.12 -15.62 14.16
C PHE A 8 14.50 -14.18 13.77
N PRO A 9 15.71 -13.67 14.08
CA PRO A 9 16.05 -12.28 13.79
C PRO A 9 16.62 -12.05 12.37
N MET A 10 16.66 -13.07 11.50
CA MET A 10 17.43 -13.00 10.25
C MET A 10 16.97 -11.90 9.27
N PHE A 11 15.76 -11.37 9.45
CA PHE A 11 15.19 -10.31 8.61
C PHE A 11 14.89 -9.00 9.34
N LEU A 12 15.23 -8.89 10.64
CA LEU A 12 15.03 -7.64 11.38
C LEU A 12 16.14 -6.60 11.13
N ARG A 13 17.26 -6.98 10.51
CA ARG A 13 18.38 -6.12 10.04
C ARG A 13 19.44 -7.01 9.42
N ARG A 14 19.45 -7.19 8.09
CA ARG A 14 20.64 -7.70 7.40
C ARG A 14 21.55 -6.49 7.11
N PRO A 15 22.79 -6.44 7.63
CA PRO A 15 23.74 -5.40 7.23
C PRO A 15 24.05 -5.52 5.74
N PHE A 16 24.25 -4.36 5.09
CA PHE A 16 24.69 -4.21 3.70
C PHE A 16 25.86 -5.18 3.41
N LYS A 17 25.69 -6.11 2.46
CA LYS A 17 26.84 -6.75 1.80
C LYS A 17 27.16 -5.92 0.57
N GLU A 18 28.42 -5.53 0.43
CA GLU A 18 28.90 -4.75 -0.72
C GLU A 18 28.45 -5.41 -2.04
N ILE A 19 27.86 -4.59 -2.91
CA ILE A 19 27.37 -4.98 -4.22
C ILE A 19 28.60 -5.33 -5.08
N THR A 20 28.86 -6.61 -5.30
CA THR A 20 29.83 -7.04 -6.31
C THR A 20 29.18 -6.96 -7.70
N GLN A 21 29.51 -5.87 -8.40
CA GLN A 21 29.54 -5.61 -9.85
C GLN A 21 28.40 -6.15 -10.76
N ASN A 22 27.77 -5.19 -11.46
CA ASN A 22 27.05 -5.33 -12.75
C ASN A 22 25.89 -6.34 -12.83
N THR A 23 24.89 -6.18 -11.97
CA THR A 23 23.56 -6.74 -12.19
C THR A 23 22.53 -5.61 -12.31
N SER A 24 21.60 -5.71 -13.27
CA SER A 24 20.46 -4.80 -13.35
C SER A 24 19.64 -4.93 -12.07
N VAL A 25 19.36 -3.81 -11.42
CA VAL A 25 18.59 -3.72 -10.18
C VAL A 25 17.31 -2.93 -10.46
N PRO A 26 16.11 -3.49 -10.22
CA PRO A 26 15.83 -4.87 -9.79
C PRO A 26 16.24 -5.92 -10.83
N HIS A 27 16.48 -7.16 -10.38
CA HIS A 27 16.80 -8.25 -11.30
C HIS A 27 15.53 -8.66 -12.09
N PRO A 28 15.56 -8.68 -13.44
CA PRO A 28 14.37 -8.98 -14.27
C PRO A 28 13.69 -10.30 -13.93
N ASP A 29 14.45 -11.29 -13.45
CA ASP A 29 13.93 -12.61 -13.10
C ASP A 29 12.86 -12.59 -12.00
N LEU A 30 12.87 -11.58 -11.12
CA LEU A 30 11.84 -11.39 -10.10
C LEU A 30 10.44 -11.35 -10.68
N PHE A 31 10.30 -10.86 -11.91
CA PHE A 31 9.03 -10.63 -12.57
C PHE A 31 8.66 -11.75 -13.54
N LYS A 32 9.47 -12.82 -13.68
CA LYS A 32 9.15 -13.97 -14.54
C LYS A 32 7.84 -14.66 -14.17
N THR A 33 7.48 -14.65 -12.88
CA THR A 33 6.26 -15.25 -12.36
C THR A 33 5.04 -14.32 -12.44
N LEU A 34 5.23 -13.08 -12.87
CA LEU A 34 4.17 -12.08 -13.02
C LEU A 34 3.24 -12.52 -14.18
N GLY A 35 1.96 -12.72 -13.90
CA GLY A 35 0.95 -13.14 -14.89
C GLY A 35 0.78 -14.64 -15.12
N ILE A 36 1.74 -15.50 -14.73
CA ILE A 36 1.61 -16.97 -14.90
C ILE A 36 0.51 -17.56 -13.99
N ALA A 37 0.25 -16.94 -12.83
CA ALA A 37 -0.83 -17.34 -11.92
C ALA A 37 -2.24 -17.20 -12.54
N SER A 38 -2.39 -16.56 -13.71
CA SER A 38 -3.70 -16.37 -14.37
C SER A 38 -4.07 -17.49 -15.35
N ASN A 39 -3.13 -18.34 -15.78
CA ASN A 39 -3.36 -19.30 -16.87
C ASN A 39 -3.59 -20.75 -16.41
N ASP A 40 -3.40 -21.09 -15.13
CA ASP A 40 -3.67 -22.43 -14.62
C ASP A 40 -5.15 -22.60 -14.31
N THR A 41 -5.95 -22.73 -15.36
CA THR A 41 -7.42 -22.80 -15.34
C THR A 41 -7.96 -24.16 -14.88
N GLN A 42 -7.18 -24.95 -14.14
CA GLN A 42 -7.61 -26.24 -13.57
C GLN A 42 -7.28 -26.40 -12.09
N ARG A 43 -7.81 -25.49 -11.24
CA ARG A 43 -8.41 -25.76 -9.92
C ARG A 43 -8.74 -24.43 -9.26
N GLY A 44 -9.85 -24.35 -8.52
CA GLY A 44 -10.18 -23.20 -7.69
C GLY A 44 -9.19 -23.05 -6.52
N ASN A 45 -7.97 -22.63 -6.80
CA ASN A 45 -6.89 -22.53 -5.82
C ASN A 45 -6.81 -21.13 -5.23
N ALA A 46 -7.13 -21.07 -3.95
CA ALA A 46 -6.61 -20.08 -3.02
C ALA A 46 -5.07 -20.10 -3.01
N ASP A 47 -4.44 -19.34 -3.92
CA ASP A 47 -2.99 -19.29 -4.01
C ASP A 47 -2.39 -18.08 -3.28
N LEU A 48 -1.25 -18.30 -2.63
CA LEU A 48 -0.40 -17.25 -2.05
C LEU A 48 0.11 -16.27 -3.13
N PRO A 49 0.30 -14.98 -2.82
CA PRO A 49 0.87 -14.02 -3.76
C PRO A 49 2.16 -14.56 -4.41
N THR A 50 2.39 -14.26 -5.69
CA THR A 50 3.62 -14.68 -6.37
C THR A 50 4.82 -13.85 -5.93
N ILE A 51 6.03 -14.31 -6.25
CA ILE A 51 7.25 -13.52 -6.05
C ILE A 51 7.17 -12.22 -6.85
N GLY A 52 6.70 -12.30 -8.11
CA GLY A 52 6.51 -11.12 -8.97
C GLY A 52 5.53 -10.11 -8.37
N GLU A 53 4.38 -10.56 -7.84
CA GLU A 53 3.41 -9.65 -7.18
C GLU A 53 4.05 -8.95 -5.97
N CYS A 54 4.82 -9.67 -5.15
CA CYS A 54 5.53 -9.07 -4.01
C CYS A 54 6.65 -8.12 -4.46
N ALA A 55 7.35 -8.42 -5.55
CA ALA A 55 8.38 -7.57 -6.11
C ALA A 55 7.80 -6.25 -6.66
N VAL A 56 6.70 -6.31 -7.43
CA VAL A 56 6.00 -5.09 -7.90
C VAL A 56 5.44 -4.30 -6.73
N HIS A 57 5.00 -4.96 -5.66
CA HIS A 57 4.59 -4.27 -4.46
C HIS A 57 5.74 -3.46 -3.85
N LEU A 58 6.98 -4.00 -3.79
CA LEU A 58 8.15 -3.22 -3.39
C LEU A 58 8.41 -2.01 -4.30
N GLU A 59 8.28 -2.16 -5.62
CA GLU A 59 8.38 -1.02 -6.57
C GLU A 59 7.35 0.07 -6.26
N LEU A 60 6.11 -0.34 -5.99
CA LEU A 60 5.01 0.56 -5.69
C LEU A 60 5.22 1.32 -4.37
N LEU A 61 5.80 0.67 -3.36
CA LEU A 61 6.16 1.35 -2.10
C LEU A 61 7.22 2.43 -2.32
N GLU A 62 8.20 2.21 -3.20
CA GLU A 62 9.18 3.23 -3.61
C GLU A 62 8.53 4.39 -4.36
N VAL A 63 7.56 4.11 -5.24
CA VAL A 63 6.76 5.15 -5.92
C VAL A 63 6.04 6.03 -4.90
N PHE A 64 5.36 5.44 -3.91
CA PHE A 64 4.65 6.21 -2.86
C PHE A 64 5.61 7.01 -1.99
N ARG A 65 6.77 6.44 -1.66
CA ARG A 65 7.82 7.15 -0.93
C ARG A 65 8.34 8.35 -1.70
N ASN A 66 8.61 8.19 -3.00
CA ASN A 66 9.06 9.27 -3.88
C ASN A 66 8.01 10.37 -4.00
N LEU A 67 6.73 10.02 -4.15
CA LEU A 67 5.63 10.98 -4.11
C LEU A 67 5.65 11.79 -2.80
N ARG A 68 5.73 11.10 -1.65
CA ARG A 68 5.78 11.77 -0.34
C ARG A 68 6.97 12.72 -0.23
N ILE A 69 8.15 12.33 -0.69
CA ILE A 69 9.34 13.19 -0.71
C ILE A 69 9.09 14.44 -1.58
N GLN A 70 8.56 14.28 -2.79
CA GLN A 70 8.25 15.39 -3.68
C GLN A 70 7.28 16.40 -3.03
N ILE A 71 6.19 15.92 -2.42
CA ILE A 71 5.20 16.78 -1.74
C ILE A 71 5.81 17.48 -0.52
N THR A 72 6.46 16.72 0.36
CA THR A 72 7.03 17.25 1.61
C THR A 72 8.22 18.18 1.38
N GLN A 73 8.91 18.09 0.24
CA GLN A 73 10.02 18.97 -0.11
C GLN A 73 9.65 20.09 -1.09
N SER A 74 8.46 20.05 -1.71
CA SER A 74 8.00 21.09 -2.65
C SER A 74 7.98 22.48 -2.01
N LYS A 75 8.70 23.43 -2.63
CA LYS A 75 8.72 24.85 -2.28
C LYS A 75 7.47 25.58 -2.78
N GLU A 76 6.92 25.15 -3.91
CA GLU A 76 5.68 25.71 -4.47
C GLU A 76 4.53 25.53 -3.47
N LEU A 77 4.39 24.33 -2.89
CA LEU A 77 3.34 24.04 -1.91
C LEU A 77 3.45 24.87 -0.63
N VAL A 78 4.67 25.31 -0.25
CA VAL A 78 4.82 26.24 0.89
C VAL A 78 4.10 27.56 0.60
N ARG A 79 4.28 28.10 -0.61
CA ARG A 79 3.62 29.33 -1.06
C ARG A 79 2.12 29.13 -1.18
N VAL A 80 1.71 28.05 -1.86
CA VAL A 80 0.30 27.76 -2.14
C VAL A 80 -0.50 27.55 -0.86
N PHE A 81 0.05 26.85 0.14
CA PHE A 81 -0.59 26.67 1.45
C PHE A 81 -0.44 27.87 2.40
N ARG A 82 0.22 28.97 1.97
CA ARG A 82 0.55 30.13 2.82
C ARG A 82 1.27 29.72 4.12
N LEU A 83 2.14 28.72 4.03
CA LEU A 83 2.97 28.27 5.17
C LEU A 83 4.17 29.19 5.40
N ASP A 84 4.23 30.32 4.70
CA ASP A 84 5.24 31.34 4.91
C ASP A 84 5.03 31.99 6.28
N SER A 85 6.12 32.08 7.03
CA SER A 85 6.14 32.83 8.28
C SER A 85 7.32 33.77 8.23
N SER A 86 7.04 35.04 8.41
CA SER A 86 8.03 36.09 8.65
C SER A 86 8.81 35.80 9.93
N ARG A 87 9.93 35.06 9.85
CA ARG A 87 11.02 35.10 10.85
C ARG A 87 12.21 34.26 10.36
N LEU A 88 13.38 34.88 10.36
CA LEU A 88 14.65 34.45 9.75
C LEU A 88 15.35 33.24 10.39
N TRP A 89 14.69 32.50 11.29
CA TRP A 89 15.21 31.25 11.85
C TRP A 89 14.09 30.23 12.03
N ILE A 90 14.16 29.09 11.30
CA ILE A 90 13.18 28.00 11.40
C ILE A 90 13.81 26.81 12.12
N SER A 91 13.36 26.56 13.36
CA SER A 91 13.71 25.38 14.17
C SER A 91 13.37 24.06 13.43
N LYS A 92 14.16 23.00 13.69
CA LYS A 92 13.96 21.65 13.12
C LYS A 92 12.54 21.13 13.35
N HIS A 93 12.00 21.31 14.57
CA HIS A 93 10.65 20.90 14.93
C HIS A 93 9.60 21.57 14.03
N ARG A 94 9.76 22.87 13.74
CA ARG A 94 8.86 23.63 12.88
C ARG A 94 8.91 23.19 11.41
N ARG A 95 10.08 22.75 10.91
CA ARG A 95 10.20 22.17 9.56
C ARG A 95 9.44 20.85 9.46
N GLU A 96 9.53 20.04 10.50
CA GLU A 96 8.81 18.76 10.57
C GLU A 96 7.30 18.98 10.59
N THR A 97 6.80 19.92 11.41
CA THR A 97 5.38 20.31 11.42
C THR A 97 4.88 20.72 10.04
N LYS A 98 5.64 21.55 9.31
CA LYS A 98 5.27 21.97 7.95
C LYS A 98 5.26 20.80 6.95
N ARG A 99 6.20 19.85 7.06
CA ARG A 99 6.22 18.66 6.20
C ARG A 99 5.00 17.79 6.45
N THR A 100 4.70 17.53 7.73
CA THR A 100 3.52 16.79 8.17
C THR A 100 2.25 17.44 7.67
N GLU A 101 2.11 18.77 7.81
CA GLU A 101 0.93 19.50 7.35
C GLU A 101 0.75 19.46 5.83
N LYS A 102 1.84 19.64 5.06
CA LYS A 102 1.79 19.52 3.59
C LYS A 102 1.33 18.13 3.16
N TRP A 103 1.86 17.09 3.80
CA TRP A 103 1.47 15.73 3.50
C TRP A 103 0.01 15.46 3.84
N HIS A 104 -0.45 15.86 5.03
CA HIS A 104 -1.85 15.70 5.43
C HIS A 104 -2.80 16.36 4.43
N ARG A 105 -2.57 17.63 4.08
CA ARG A 105 -3.42 18.35 3.13
C ARG A 105 -3.43 17.70 1.74
N PHE A 106 -2.28 17.20 1.29
CA PHE A 106 -2.18 16.46 0.04
C PHE A 106 -3.00 15.17 0.07
N VAL A 107 -2.86 14.37 1.13
CA VAL A 107 -3.61 13.12 1.27
C VAL A 107 -5.11 13.38 1.40
N SER A 108 -5.54 14.42 2.11
CA SER A 108 -6.96 14.80 2.16
C SER A 108 -7.53 15.05 0.77
N LEU A 109 -6.80 15.76 -0.10
CA LEU A 109 -7.23 15.95 -1.49
C LEU A 109 -7.20 14.65 -2.30
N ALA A 110 -6.19 13.81 -2.10
CA ALA A 110 -6.11 12.51 -2.76
C ALA A 110 -7.31 11.62 -2.40
N VAL A 111 -7.78 11.67 -1.15
CA VAL A 111 -8.99 10.95 -0.68
C VAL A 111 -10.24 11.49 -1.38
N GLU A 112 -10.40 12.81 -1.51
CA GLU A 112 -11.51 13.40 -2.27
C GLU A 112 -11.49 12.97 -3.74
N ARG A 113 -10.30 12.97 -4.36
CA ARG A 113 -10.10 12.49 -5.74
C ARG A 113 -10.40 11.00 -5.86
N PHE A 114 -9.98 10.18 -4.91
CA PHE A 114 -10.29 8.75 -4.86
C PHE A 114 -11.79 8.48 -4.83
N GLN A 115 -12.54 9.22 -4.02
CA GLN A 115 -14.00 9.11 -3.96
C GLN A 115 -14.65 9.35 -5.34
N VAL A 116 -14.17 10.33 -6.09
CA VAL A 116 -14.66 10.60 -7.47
C VAL A 116 -14.24 9.47 -8.41
N TRP A 117 -12.97 9.06 -8.35
CA TRP A 117 -12.42 8.02 -9.22
C TRP A 117 -13.14 6.68 -9.04
N ILE A 118 -13.32 6.18 -7.81
CA ILE A 118 -13.86 4.84 -7.57
C ILE A 118 -15.29 4.70 -8.11
N ARG A 119 -16.12 5.76 -7.98
CA ARG A 119 -17.48 5.80 -8.55
C ARG A 119 -17.48 5.87 -10.07
N ALA A 120 -16.55 6.61 -10.66
CA ALA A 120 -16.42 6.70 -12.12
C ALA A 120 -15.91 5.38 -12.71
N ALA A 121 -14.97 4.72 -12.02
CA ALA A 121 -14.42 3.44 -12.39
C ALA A 121 -15.49 2.34 -12.33
N GLU A 122 -16.26 2.26 -11.24
CA GLU A 122 -17.38 1.31 -11.12
C GLU A 122 -18.35 1.41 -12.30
N LYS A 123 -18.85 2.63 -12.59
CA LYS A 123 -19.78 2.86 -13.71
C LYS A 123 -19.21 2.45 -15.07
N GLN A 124 -17.90 2.58 -15.24
CA GLN A 124 -17.25 2.18 -16.48
C GLN A 124 -17.10 0.66 -16.56
N LEU A 125 -16.78 -0.01 -15.45
CA LEU A 125 -16.73 -1.47 -15.36
C LEU A 125 -18.11 -2.12 -15.58
N GLU A 126 -19.19 -1.49 -15.10
CA GLU A 126 -20.56 -1.90 -15.39
C GLU A 126 -20.87 -1.83 -16.88
N ARG A 127 -20.45 -0.75 -17.56
CA ARG A 127 -20.66 -0.56 -19.00
C ARG A 127 -19.85 -1.52 -19.86
N ASP A 128 -18.59 -1.76 -19.48
CA ASP A 128 -17.69 -2.63 -20.23
C ASP A 128 -18.04 -4.11 -20.05
N GLY A 129 -18.85 -4.46 -19.04
CA GLY A 129 -19.25 -5.83 -18.75
C GLY A 129 -18.02 -6.73 -18.60
N LYS A 130 -17.97 -7.81 -19.39
CA LYS A 130 -16.86 -8.79 -19.37
C LYS A 130 -15.57 -8.33 -20.05
N ASN A 131 -15.59 -7.21 -20.77
CA ASN A 131 -14.38 -6.69 -21.44
C ASN A 131 -13.45 -5.91 -20.50
N GLU A 132 -13.78 -5.86 -19.19
CA GLU A 132 -13.01 -5.37 -18.04
C GLU A 132 -11.80 -4.53 -18.43
N ARG A 133 -12.06 -3.32 -18.96
CA ARG A 133 -10.99 -2.38 -19.25
C ARG A 133 -10.40 -1.97 -17.92
N LEU A 134 -9.10 -2.23 -17.74
CA LEU A 134 -8.42 -1.80 -16.53
C LEU A 134 -8.38 -0.27 -16.44
N ILE A 135 -8.88 0.29 -15.34
CA ILE A 135 -8.93 1.73 -15.09
C ILE A 135 -7.89 2.09 -14.05
N LEU A 136 -6.64 2.31 -14.47
CA LEU A 136 -5.59 2.76 -13.56
C LEU A 136 -5.81 4.20 -13.08
N PRO A 137 -5.76 4.46 -11.77
CA PRO A 137 -5.80 5.81 -11.21
C PRO A 137 -4.43 6.52 -11.25
N PRO A 138 -4.39 7.87 -11.17
CA PRO A 138 -3.17 8.61 -10.84
C PRO A 138 -2.54 8.15 -9.52
N VAL A 139 -1.23 8.36 -9.37
CA VAL A 139 -0.42 7.82 -8.25
C VAL A 139 -0.96 8.16 -6.84
N ASP A 140 -1.54 9.35 -6.66
CA ASP A 140 -2.10 9.79 -5.39
C ASP A 140 -3.38 9.02 -5.02
N ILE A 141 -4.22 8.76 -6.02
CA ILE A 141 -5.44 7.94 -5.87
C ILE A 141 -5.07 6.45 -5.72
N LEU A 142 -4.07 5.98 -6.47
CA LEU A 142 -3.53 4.62 -6.36
C LEU A 142 -3.05 4.31 -4.95
N MET A 143 -2.37 5.26 -4.31
CA MET A 143 -1.93 5.17 -2.91
C MET A 143 -3.10 5.05 -1.94
N VAL A 144 -4.17 5.83 -2.13
CA VAL A 144 -5.38 5.73 -1.29
C VAL A 144 -6.06 4.38 -1.47
N TRP A 145 -6.20 3.91 -2.72
CA TRP A 145 -6.81 2.62 -3.01
C TRP A 145 -6.03 1.46 -2.39
N HIS A 146 -4.70 1.44 -2.59
CA HIS A 146 -3.80 0.47 -1.97
C HIS A 146 -3.96 0.44 -0.45
N ALA A 147 -3.83 1.59 0.22
CA ALA A 147 -3.95 1.66 1.68
C ALA A 147 -5.33 1.21 2.18
N PHE A 148 -6.38 1.43 1.39
CA PHE A 148 -7.73 1.00 1.76
C PHE A 148 -7.92 -0.52 1.65
N LEU A 149 -7.34 -1.16 0.62
CA LEU A 149 -7.38 -2.63 0.49
C LEU A 149 -6.72 -3.35 1.68
N LEU A 150 -5.76 -2.71 2.36
CA LEU A 150 -5.14 -3.23 3.58
C LEU A 150 -6.07 -3.20 4.81
N ASN A 151 -7.28 -2.67 4.68
CA ASN A 151 -8.32 -2.64 5.69
C ASN A 151 -9.54 -3.42 5.15
N PRO A 152 -9.46 -4.76 5.03
CA PRO A 152 -10.33 -5.51 4.13
C PRO A 152 -11.79 -5.58 4.59
N SER A 153 -12.06 -5.49 5.89
CA SER A 153 -13.44 -5.37 6.41
C SER A 153 -14.05 -4.01 6.05
N ASP A 154 -13.31 -2.92 6.33
CA ASP A 154 -13.72 -1.54 6.05
C ASP A 154 -13.93 -1.35 4.52
N TYR A 155 -13.03 -1.91 3.69
CA TYR A 155 -13.16 -1.87 2.23
C TYR A 155 -14.42 -2.58 1.74
N LYS A 156 -14.68 -3.79 2.24
CA LYS A 156 -15.88 -4.56 1.88
C LYS A 156 -17.16 -3.82 2.26
N GLU A 157 -17.23 -3.28 3.46
CA GLU A 157 -18.40 -2.52 3.94
C GLU A 157 -18.63 -1.25 3.10
N PHE A 158 -17.56 -0.53 2.79
CA PHE A 158 -17.62 0.66 1.93
C PHE A 158 -18.13 0.34 0.53
N CYS A 159 -17.64 -0.73 -0.09
CA CYS A 159 -18.09 -1.14 -1.42
C CYS A 159 -19.54 -1.63 -1.40
N THR A 160 -19.90 -2.48 -0.43
CA THR A 160 -21.28 -2.99 -0.28
C THR A 160 -22.28 -1.86 -0.07
N SER A 161 -21.99 -0.91 0.83
CA SER A 161 -22.89 0.22 1.12
C SER A 161 -23.09 1.17 -0.07
N ARG A 162 -22.20 1.13 -1.05
CA ARG A 162 -22.18 2.02 -2.23
C ARG A 162 -22.43 1.30 -3.55
N GLN A 163 -22.76 0.00 -3.51
CA GLN A 163 -22.98 -0.84 -4.69
C GLN A 163 -21.79 -0.80 -5.66
N LEU A 164 -20.58 -0.94 -5.11
CA LEU A 164 -19.33 -0.98 -5.88
C LEU A 164 -18.92 -2.43 -6.14
N ASP A 165 -19.80 -3.19 -6.79
CA ASP A 165 -19.70 -4.65 -6.89
C ASP A 165 -18.56 -5.07 -7.81
N ARG A 166 -18.39 -4.41 -8.97
CA ARG A 166 -17.38 -4.78 -9.97
C ARG A 166 -15.97 -4.50 -9.44
N ILE A 167 -15.72 -3.28 -8.93
CA ILE A 167 -14.39 -2.87 -8.46
C ILE A 167 -13.97 -3.60 -7.18
N GLN A 168 -14.91 -4.05 -6.35
CA GLN A 168 -14.60 -4.86 -5.17
C GLN A 168 -14.01 -6.22 -5.55
N GLU A 169 -14.41 -6.77 -6.69
CA GLU A 169 -13.98 -8.08 -7.17
C GLU A 169 -12.68 -8.05 -7.97
N LEU A 170 -12.26 -6.87 -8.43
CA LEU A 170 -11.05 -6.73 -9.25
C LEU A 170 -9.79 -7.12 -8.47
N PRO A 171 -8.90 -7.97 -9.05
CA PRO A 171 -7.57 -8.15 -8.52
C PRO A 171 -6.75 -6.86 -8.69
N PHE A 172 -5.82 -6.62 -7.78
CA PHE A 172 -4.90 -5.50 -7.94
C PHE A 172 -4.03 -5.69 -9.18
N PRO A 173 -3.84 -4.64 -10.02
CA PRO A 173 -3.28 -4.80 -11.35
C PRO A 173 -1.75 -4.85 -11.37
N TRP A 174 -1.15 -5.82 -10.67
CA TRP A 174 0.31 -5.93 -10.52
C TRP A 174 1.07 -5.93 -11.85
N VAL A 175 0.60 -6.71 -12.83
CA VAL A 175 1.24 -6.79 -14.17
C VAL A 175 1.35 -5.42 -14.81
N VAL A 176 0.23 -4.70 -14.93
CA VAL A 176 0.20 -3.41 -15.62
C VAL A 176 0.90 -2.33 -14.80
N LEU A 177 0.89 -2.43 -13.46
CA LEU A 177 1.63 -1.50 -12.61
C LEU A 177 3.14 -1.61 -12.81
N HIS A 178 3.68 -2.82 -12.96
CA HIS A 178 5.09 -3.02 -13.27
C HIS A 178 5.48 -2.28 -14.55
N ASP A 179 4.70 -2.43 -15.63
CA ASP A 179 4.94 -1.75 -16.91
C ASP A 179 4.85 -0.21 -16.81
N CYS A 180 4.13 0.29 -15.81
CA CYS A 180 3.95 1.73 -15.57
C CYS A 180 5.03 2.34 -14.67
N ILE A 181 5.86 1.53 -14.01
CA ILE A 181 6.87 1.99 -13.05
C ILE A 181 8.24 1.97 -13.71
N ASN A 182 8.94 3.09 -13.64
CA ASN A 182 10.33 3.16 -14.09
C ASN A 182 11.27 2.61 -12.99
N PRO A 183 12.05 1.54 -13.25
CA PRO A 183 12.85 0.87 -12.23
C PRO A 183 14.09 1.66 -11.79
N THR A 184 14.45 2.74 -12.50
CA THR A 184 15.65 3.55 -12.19
C THR A 184 15.35 4.73 -11.27
N ASN A 185 14.12 5.25 -11.33
CA ASN A 185 13.74 6.46 -10.60
C ASN A 185 12.40 6.36 -9.87
N TRP A 186 11.75 5.19 -9.93
CA TRP A 186 10.45 4.90 -9.30
C TRP A 186 9.38 5.93 -9.65
N SER A 187 9.41 6.45 -10.89
CA SER A 187 8.33 7.28 -11.42
C SER A 187 7.23 6.40 -11.98
N TYR A 188 5.98 6.78 -11.69
CA TYR A 188 4.78 6.12 -12.20
C TYR A 188 4.21 6.91 -13.38
N THR A 189 4.03 6.24 -14.52
CA THR A 189 3.48 6.83 -15.74
C THR A 189 2.21 6.09 -16.15
N LEU A 190 1.09 6.83 -16.19
CA LEU A 190 -0.18 6.27 -16.65
C LEU A 190 -0.13 5.90 -18.14
N PRO A 191 -0.73 4.77 -18.55
CA PRO A 191 -0.96 4.48 -19.96
C PRO A 191 -1.81 5.59 -20.60
N ARG A 192 -1.55 5.89 -21.87
CA ARG A 192 -2.21 6.97 -22.62
C ARG A 192 -3.74 6.83 -22.60
N SER A 193 -4.24 5.61 -22.74
CA SER A 193 -5.67 5.31 -22.77
C SER A 193 -6.34 5.60 -21.42
N ASN A 194 -5.67 5.31 -20.30
CA ASN A 194 -6.14 5.63 -18.94
C ASN A 194 -6.09 7.14 -18.69
N LYS A 195 -5.01 7.81 -19.08
CA LYS A 195 -4.90 9.27 -18.97
C LYS A 195 -6.03 9.98 -19.71
N GLN A 196 -6.29 9.60 -20.96
CA GLN A 196 -7.37 10.18 -21.75
C GLN A 196 -8.74 9.95 -21.12
N TRP A 197 -9.02 8.74 -20.61
CA TRP A 197 -10.29 8.44 -19.95
C TRP A 197 -10.47 9.26 -18.66
N LEU A 198 -9.41 9.39 -17.84
CA LEU A 198 -9.45 10.20 -16.63
C LEU A 198 -9.78 11.66 -16.92
N GLU A 199 -9.14 12.26 -17.92
CA GLU A 199 -9.32 13.68 -18.26
C GLU A 199 -10.67 13.93 -18.96
N SER A 200 -11.05 13.09 -19.93
CA SER A 200 -12.24 13.32 -20.77
C SER A 200 -13.54 12.81 -20.16
N THR A 201 -13.50 11.70 -19.43
CA THR A 201 -14.69 10.98 -18.96
C THR A 201 -14.89 11.16 -17.46
N ALA A 202 -13.83 11.00 -16.66
CA ALA A 202 -13.92 11.13 -15.21
C ALA A 202 -13.73 12.58 -14.72
N ASN A 203 -13.25 13.48 -15.58
CA ASN A 203 -12.86 14.86 -15.22
C ASN A 203 -11.86 14.91 -14.05
N ILE A 204 -10.88 14.00 -14.07
CA ILE A 204 -9.84 13.86 -13.06
C ILE A 204 -8.50 14.28 -13.65
N THR A 205 -7.88 15.29 -13.07
CA THR A 205 -6.53 15.71 -13.44
C THR A 205 -5.50 14.66 -13.05
N THR A 206 -4.68 14.20 -14.00
CA THR A 206 -3.69 13.13 -13.73
C THR A 206 -2.45 13.60 -12.98
N ASN A 207 -2.14 14.90 -13.00
CA ASN A 207 -1.07 15.47 -12.20
C ASN A 207 -1.64 15.94 -10.84
N PRO A 208 -1.26 15.27 -9.72
CA PRO A 208 -1.82 15.60 -8.41
C PRO A 208 -1.36 16.98 -7.90
N LEU A 209 -0.19 17.47 -8.30
CA LEU A 209 0.28 18.81 -7.94
C LEU A 209 -0.56 19.91 -8.58
N VAL A 210 -0.93 19.75 -9.86
CA VAL A 210 -1.80 20.70 -10.57
C VAL A 210 -3.17 20.75 -9.90
N SER A 211 -3.73 19.57 -9.59
CA SER A 211 -5.02 19.48 -8.91
C SER A 211 -5.02 20.17 -7.55
N LEU A 212 -3.92 20.05 -6.80
CA LEU A 212 -3.74 20.72 -5.51
C LEU A 212 -3.69 22.24 -5.66
N THR A 213 -2.91 22.73 -6.63
CA THR A 213 -2.83 24.16 -6.92
C THR A 213 -4.19 24.73 -7.35
N ASP A 214 -4.95 24.01 -8.18
CA ASP A 214 -6.29 24.44 -8.65
C ASP A 214 -7.35 24.40 -7.55
N ALA A 215 -7.33 23.38 -6.69
CA ALA A 215 -8.21 23.30 -5.52
C ALA A 215 -8.00 24.52 -4.62
N ILE A 216 -6.75 24.88 -4.37
CA ILE A 216 -6.40 25.98 -3.46
C ILE A 216 -6.71 27.34 -4.09
N ARG A 217 -6.47 27.52 -5.39
CA ARG A 217 -6.89 28.74 -6.11
C ARG A 217 -8.40 28.97 -6.00
N ARG A 218 -9.21 27.91 -6.16
CA ARG A 218 -10.68 28.00 -6.01
C ARG A 218 -11.08 28.43 -4.61
N THR A 219 -10.49 27.85 -3.57
CA THR A 219 -10.78 28.23 -2.17
C THR A 219 -10.37 29.67 -1.87
N GLN A 220 -9.26 30.16 -2.44
CA GLN A 220 -8.80 31.55 -2.27
C GLN A 220 -9.59 32.59 -3.06
N SER A 221 -10.36 32.18 -4.09
CA SER A 221 -11.14 33.08 -4.93
C SER A 221 -12.59 33.26 -4.45
N ALA A 222 -13.03 32.47 -3.46
CA ALA A 222 -14.36 32.60 -2.87
C ALA A 222 -14.38 33.84 -1.95
N PRO A 223 -15.42 34.70 -2.01
CA PRO A 223 -15.49 35.91 -1.21
C PRO A 223 -15.51 35.58 0.29
N ASP A 224 -14.70 36.31 1.07
CA ASP A 224 -14.61 36.20 2.52
C ASP A 224 -16.00 36.40 3.17
N GLN A 225 -16.60 35.32 3.68
CA GLN A 225 -17.64 35.45 4.70
C GLN A 225 -16.94 35.62 6.05
N PRO A 226 -17.15 36.75 6.77
CA PRO A 226 -16.48 36.98 8.04
C PRO A 226 -17.07 36.06 9.12
N ASN A 227 -16.20 35.52 9.98
CA ASN A 227 -16.50 34.74 11.19
C ASN A 227 -16.94 33.27 11.03
N GLN A 228 -16.12 32.44 10.40
CA GLN A 228 -15.96 31.05 10.87
C GLN A 228 -14.56 30.55 10.48
N GLU A 229 -13.75 30.13 11.47
CA GLU A 229 -12.65 29.19 11.24
C GLU A 229 -13.25 27.87 10.72
N ARG A 230 -13.64 27.81 9.44
CA ARG A 230 -14.03 26.54 8.82
C ARG A 230 -12.77 25.75 8.56
N ARG A 231 -12.32 24.96 9.53
CA ARG A 231 -11.76 23.66 9.15
C ARG A 231 -12.84 23.00 8.31
N PRO A 232 -12.61 22.66 7.02
CA PRO A 232 -13.59 21.89 6.28
C PRO A 232 -13.87 20.63 7.12
N SER A 233 -15.13 20.42 7.49
CA SER A 233 -15.52 19.20 8.19
C SER A 233 -15.29 18.04 7.22
N ILE A 234 -14.13 17.40 7.32
CA ILE A 234 -13.84 16.18 6.57
C ILE A 234 -14.91 15.18 7.01
N SER A 235 -15.59 14.53 6.05
CA SER A 235 -16.55 13.50 6.41
C SER A 235 -15.84 12.39 7.19
N PRO A 236 -16.49 11.74 8.17
CA PRO A 236 -15.86 10.64 8.92
C PRO A 236 -15.23 9.57 8.02
N ASP A 237 -15.89 9.25 6.90
CA ASP A 237 -15.38 8.31 5.89
C ASP A 237 -14.07 8.78 5.25
N ASN A 238 -13.96 10.07 4.91
CA ASN A 238 -12.74 10.62 4.33
C ASN A 238 -11.62 10.70 5.36
N GLU A 239 -11.95 10.96 6.63
CA GLU A 239 -11.00 10.95 7.73
C GLU A 239 -10.42 9.53 7.95
N ALA A 240 -11.26 8.51 7.92
CA ALA A 240 -10.82 7.11 8.00
C ALA A 240 -9.84 6.75 6.85
N LEU A 241 -10.18 7.10 5.60
CA LEU A 241 -9.33 6.86 4.43
C LEU A 241 -8.00 7.62 4.51
N LEU A 242 -8.02 8.87 4.98
CA LEU A 242 -6.82 9.66 5.25
C LEU A 242 -5.91 8.92 6.23
N TYR A 243 -6.46 8.47 7.36
CA TYR A 243 -5.67 7.77 8.37
C TYR A 243 -5.14 6.41 7.90
N ASN A 244 -5.84 5.70 7.02
CA ASN A 244 -5.31 4.47 6.40
C ASN A 244 -3.98 4.76 5.70
N VAL A 245 -3.92 5.79 4.86
CA VAL A 245 -2.67 6.19 4.19
C VAL A 245 -1.61 6.61 5.19
N LEU A 246 -1.95 7.41 6.19
CA LEU A 246 -0.99 7.92 7.17
C LEU A 246 -0.33 6.81 7.99
N ARG A 247 -1.06 5.75 8.34
CA ARG A 247 -0.51 4.60 9.09
C ARG A 247 0.51 3.79 8.28
N GLN A 248 0.29 3.67 6.97
CA GLN A 248 1.18 2.91 6.07
C GLN A 248 2.55 3.57 5.85
N MET A 249 2.70 4.85 6.20
CA MET A 249 3.94 5.61 6.00
C MET A 249 5.15 4.99 6.70
N LYS A 250 4.95 4.48 7.92
CA LYS A 250 6.05 3.86 8.67
C LYS A 250 6.48 2.55 8.04
N PHE A 251 5.53 1.74 7.57
CA PHE A 251 5.81 0.50 6.87
C PHE A 251 6.63 0.76 5.60
N ILE A 252 6.22 1.72 4.78
CA ILE A 252 6.96 2.14 3.56
C ILE A 252 8.42 2.52 3.91
N ASP A 253 8.64 3.28 4.97
CA ASP A 253 10.00 3.65 5.39
C ASP A 253 10.82 2.43 5.83
N GLN A 254 10.21 1.50 6.58
CA GLN A 254 10.88 0.26 6.99
C GLN A 254 11.23 -0.64 5.81
N MET A 255 10.36 -0.72 4.79
CA MET A 255 10.62 -1.48 3.57
C MET A 255 11.72 -0.84 2.73
N HIS A 256 11.73 0.49 2.61
CA HIS A 256 12.81 1.21 1.93
C HIS A 256 14.16 0.99 2.61
N ASP A 257 14.24 1.10 3.94
CA ASP A 257 15.48 0.89 4.69
C ASP A 257 16.04 -0.53 4.53
N CYS A 258 15.16 -1.49 4.20
CA CYS A 258 15.52 -2.87 3.92
C CYS A 258 16.06 -3.07 2.50
N LEU A 259 15.78 -2.18 1.55
CA LEU A 259 16.24 -2.18 0.15
C LEU A 259 16.06 -3.52 -0.61
N TRP A 260 15.14 -4.40 -0.20
CA TRP A 260 15.08 -5.79 -0.69
C TRP A 260 15.04 -5.94 -2.19
N ILE A 261 14.31 -5.08 -2.90
CA ILE A 261 14.21 -5.14 -4.36
C ILE A 261 15.56 -4.91 -5.07
N SER A 262 16.51 -4.31 -4.36
CA SER A 262 17.85 -4.00 -4.85
C SER A 262 18.90 -5.07 -4.55
N TYR A 263 18.55 -6.12 -3.80
CA TYR A 263 19.48 -7.19 -3.47
C TYR A 263 19.57 -8.23 -4.59
N PRO A 264 20.77 -8.78 -4.87
CA PRO A 264 20.94 -9.88 -5.81
C PRO A 264 20.14 -11.14 -5.44
N ASP A 265 19.89 -11.37 -4.13
CA ASP A 265 19.13 -12.49 -3.59
C ASP A 265 17.67 -12.15 -3.28
N ALA A 266 17.12 -11.09 -3.89
CA ALA A 266 15.73 -10.66 -3.70
C ALA A 266 14.71 -11.79 -3.95
N GLU A 267 14.95 -12.66 -4.94
CA GLU A 267 14.05 -13.79 -5.25
C GLU A 267 14.00 -14.79 -4.09
N GLU A 268 15.16 -15.15 -3.53
CA GLU A 268 15.27 -16.06 -2.38
C GLU A 268 14.64 -15.45 -1.11
N ILE A 269 14.85 -14.14 -0.90
CA ILE A 269 14.23 -13.40 0.21
C ILE A 269 12.72 -13.46 0.10
N LEU A 270 12.15 -13.14 -1.07
CA LEU A 270 10.71 -13.14 -1.29
C LEU A 270 10.13 -14.55 -1.20
N GLU A 271 10.79 -15.56 -1.75
CA GLU A 271 10.33 -16.95 -1.62
C GLU A 271 10.33 -17.43 -0.16
N THR A 272 11.36 -17.07 0.61
CA THR A 272 11.42 -17.35 2.05
C THR A 272 10.30 -16.62 2.79
N SER A 273 10.04 -15.36 2.44
CA SER A 273 8.96 -14.54 3.01
C SER A 273 7.59 -15.18 2.77
N ARG A 274 7.35 -15.70 1.55
CA ARG A 274 6.11 -16.41 1.17
C ARG A 274 5.90 -17.68 1.99
N LYS A 275 6.93 -18.51 2.15
CA LYS A 275 6.89 -19.71 3.00
C LYS A 275 6.59 -19.34 4.45
N ARG A 276 7.22 -18.27 4.95
CA ARG A 276 7.01 -17.79 6.31
C ARG A 276 5.60 -17.26 6.53
N TYR A 277 5.06 -16.53 5.56
CA TYR A 277 3.66 -16.10 5.59
C TYR A 277 2.70 -17.29 5.57
N ASN A 278 2.96 -18.33 4.78
CA ASN A 278 2.13 -19.55 4.79
C ASN A 278 2.08 -20.21 6.19
N ASN A 279 3.23 -20.28 6.87
CA ASN A 279 3.30 -20.79 8.26
C ASN A 279 2.62 -19.85 9.24
N PHE A 280 2.72 -18.53 9.03
CA PHE A 280 2.00 -17.54 9.83
C PHE A 280 0.47 -17.69 9.71
N VAL A 281 -0.04 -18.02 8.52
CA VAL A 281 -1.47 -18.34 8.34
C VAL A 281 -1.87 -19.59 9.12
N GLU A 282 -1.01 -20.61 9.17
CA GLU A 282 -1.26 -21.81 9.96
C GLU A 282 -1.39 -21.50 11.45
N LEU A 283 -0.66 -20.51 11.97
CA LEU A 283 -0.84 -20.04 13.35
C LEU A 283 -2.24 -19.48 13.60
N PHE A 284 -2.85 -18.76 12.65
CA PHE A 284 -4.24 -18.30 12.81
C PHE A 284 -5.23 -19.46 12.91
N ARG A 285 -4.93 -20.59 12.27
CA ARG A 285 -5.75 -21.82 12.30
C ARG A 285 -5.59 -22.54 13.63
N LEU A 286 -4.36 -22.67 14.12
CA LEU A 286 -4.03 -23.39 15.35
C LEU A 286 -4.39 -22.61 16.62
N HIS A 287 -4.38 -21.28 16.56
CA HIS A 287 -4.54 -20.41 17.72
C HIS A 287 -5.65 -19.36 17.50
N PRO A 288 -6.93 -19.78 17.39
CA PRO A 288 -8.03 -18.85 17.20
C PRO A 288 -8.15 -17.88 18.38
N GLY A 289 -8.39 -16.60 18.08
CA GLY A 289 -8.52 -15.53 19.08
C GLY A 289 -7.21 -14.96 19.60
N VAL A 290 -6.06 -15.55 19.25
CA VAL A 290 -4.75 -14.98 19.61
C VAL A 290 -4.39 -13.85 18.65
N MET A 291 -3.94 -12.72 19.19
CA MET A 291 -3.35 -11.66 18.39
C MET A 291 -1.98 -12.11 17.89
N LEU A 292 -1.83 -12.17 16.57
CA LEU A 292 -0.58 -12.49 15.91
C LEU A 292 -0.03 -11.26 15.19
N VAL A 293 1.26 -10.97 15.42
CA VAL A 293 1.95 -9.78 14.89
C VAL A 293 3.04 -10.25 13.93
N PRO A 294 2.96 -9.94 12.62
CA PRO A 294 3.91 -10.42 11.63
C PRO A 294 5.29 -9.73 11.75
N THR A 295 6.34 -10.39 11.26
CA THR A 295 7.60 -9.71 10.91
C THR A 295 7.43 -8.96 9.58
N LEU A 296 8.32 -8.01 9.27
CA LEU A 296 8.20 -7.16 8.06
C LEU A 296 8.06 -7.97 6.75
N ASP A 297 8.75 -9.10 6.65
CA ASP A 297 8.74 -9.99 5.48
C ASP A 297 7.39 -10.69 5.32
N ILE A 298 6.83 -11.17 6.43
CA ILE A 298 5.50 -11.77 6.48
C ILE A 298 4.44 -10.72 6.17
N ASP A 299 4.61 -9.51 6.71
CA ASP A 299 3.68 -8.39 6.55
C ASP A 299 3.64 -7.89 5.10
N LEU A 300 4.80 -7.82 4.42
CA LEU A 300 4.86 -7.52 2.98
C LEU A 300 4.01 -8.50 2.17
N VAL A 301 4.18 -9.80 2.37
CA VAL A 301 3.41 -10.83 1.63
C VAL A 301 1.93 -10.73 2.00
N TRP A 302 1.61 -10.49 3.27
CA TRP A 302 0.23 -10.32 3.71
C TRP A 302 -0.43 -9.09 3.06
N HIS A 303 0.24 -7.95 3.02
CA HIS A 303 -0.26 -6.74 2.35
C HIS A 303 -0.45 -6.97 0.84
N THR A 304 0.48 -7.67 0.17
CA THR A 304 0.31 -8.07 -1.23
C THR A 304 -0.94 -8.93 -1.41
N HIS A 305 -1.20 -9.86 -0.49
CA HIS A 305 -2.38 -10.72 -0.54
C HIS A 305 -3.68 -9.95 -0.33
N LEU A 306 -3.71 -9.02 0.63
CA LEU A 306 -4.87 -8.16 0.95
C LEU A 306 -5.33 -7.32 -0.25
N CYS A 307 -4.42 -6.98 -1.16
CA CYS A 307 -4.74 -6.20 -2.37
C CYS A 307 -5.69 -6.93 -3.34
N SER A 308 -5.93 -8.23 -3.18
CA SER A 308 -6.98 -8.96 -3.91
C SER A 308 -8.03 -9.47 -2.92
N ALA A 309 -9.08 -8.68 -2.71
CA ALA A 309 -10.07 -8.92 -1.65
C ALA A 309 -10.76 -10.30 -1.78
N VAL A 310 -11.14 -10.69 -3.00
CA VAL A 310 -11.78 -11.99 -3.28
C VAL A 310 -10.82 -13.15 -3.03
N ARG A 311 -9.61 -13.08 -3.59
CA ARG A 311 -8.56 -14.09 -3.41
C ARG A 311 -8.19 -14.28 -1.95
N TYR A 312 -7.95 -13.18 -1.23
CA TYR A 312 -7.62 -13.20 0.19
C TYR A 312 -8.73 -13.81 1.05
N ARG A 313 -9.99 -13.39 0.80
CA ARG A 313 -11.14 -13.92 1.53
C ARG A 313 -11.30 -15.42 1.30
N GLY A 314 -11.23 -15.87 0.04
CA GLY A 314 -11.30 -17.29 -0.31
C GLY A 314 -10.21 -18.09 0.40
N PHE A 315 -8.97 -17.62 0.33
CA PHE A 315 -7.83 -18.25 0.98
C PHE A 315 -7.97 -18.38 2.49
N MET A 316 -8.37 -17.32 3.19
CA MET A 316 -8.52 -17.36 4.64
C MET A 316 -9.66 -18.29 5.06
N MET A 317 -10.78 -18.27 4.33
CA MET A 317 -11.89 -19.19 4.59
C MET A 317 -11.49 -20.65 4.38
N GLU A 318 -10.73 -20.96 3.33
CA GLU A 318 -10.28 -22.32 3.04
C GLU A 318 -9.21 -22.81 4.04
N ARG A 319 -8.17 -22.00 4.27
CA ARG A 319 -7.00 -22.41 5.05
C ARG A 319 -7.18 -22.29 6.55
N VAL A 320 -7.99 -21.32 6.99
CA VAL A 320 -8.17 -21.01 8.42
C VAL A 320 -9.58 -21.36 8.91
N GLY A 321 -10.55 -21.52 8.02
CA GLY A 321 -11.96 -21.74 8.36
C GLY A 321 -12.70 -20.48 8.78
N ARG A 322 -12.06 -19.31 8.74
CA ARG A 322 -12.63 -18.01 9.11
C ARG A 322 -11.88 -16.87 8.43
N PHE A 323 -12.56 -15.75 8.29
CA PHE A 323 -11.92 -14.52 7.81
C PHE A 323 -10.95 -13.96 8.85
N ILE A 324 -9.77 -13.53 8.40
CA ILE A 324 -8.78 -12.81 9.21
C ILE A 324 -8.82 -11.35 8.79
N ASN A 325 -9.13 -10.45 9.73
CA ASN A 325 -9.01 -9.02 9.48
C ASN A 325 -7.57 -8.58 9.71
N HIS A 326 -7.12 -7.58 8.96
CA HIS A 326 -5.84 -6.91 9.18
C HIS A 326 -6.13 -5.59 9.93
N ASP A 327 -5.82 -5.56 11.23
CA ASP A 327 -6.05 -4.39 12.09
C ASP A 327 -4.74 -3.66 12.38
N ASP A 328 -4.53 -2.54 11.69
CA ASP A 328 -3.35 -1.69 11.82
C ASP A 328 -3.55 -0.53 12.83
N LYS A 329 -4.67 -0.51 13.57
CA LYS A 329 -5.05 0.56 14.52
C LYS A 329 -4.49 0.34 15.93
N LEU A 330 -3.68 -0.70 16.13
CA LEU A 330 -3.19 -1.16 17.43
C LEU A 330 -2.04 -0.31 17.99
N GLY A 331 -2.06 -0.06 19.30
CA GLY A 331 -1.03 0.72 20.00
C GLY A 331 0.29 -0.03 20.20
N LYS A 332 1.40 0.72 20.36
CA LYS A 332 2.77 0.15 20.45
C LYS A 332 2.97 -0.91 21.54
N GLY A 333 2.35 -0.75 22.72
CA GLY A 333 2.48 -1.71 23.83
C GLY A 333 1.86 -3.06 23.50
N VAL A 334 0.61 -3.03 23.00
CA VAL A 334 -0.12 -4.22 22.55
C VAL A 334 0.63 -4.98 21.44
N LEU A 335 1.23 -4.23 20.51
CA LEU A 335 2.03 -4.81 19.44
C LEU A 335 3.31 -5.51 19.94
N HIS A 336 3.94 -5.01 21.02
CA HIS A 336 5.16 -5.63 21.55
C HIS A 336 4.86 -6.99 22.19
N ASP A 337 3.85 -7.04 23.07
CA ASP A 337 3.46 -8.29 23.74
C ASP A 337 2.95 -9.33 22.73
N GLY A 338 2.16 -8.87 21.75
CA GLY A 338 1.68 -9.70 20.64
C GLY A 338 2.83 -10.26 19.78
N PHE A 339 3.89 -9.48 19.56
CA PHE A 339 5.05 -9.93 18.79
C PHE A 339 5.83 -11.03 19.50
N GLU A 340 6.15 -10.87 20.79
CA GLU A 340 6.85 -11.92 21.54
C GLU A 340 6.02 -13.20 21.58
N ARG A 341 4.70 -13.09 21.80
CA ARG A 341 3.81 -14.26 21.78
C ARG A 341 3.78 -14.95 20.41
N THR A 342 3.74 -14.17 19.34
CA THR A 342 3.76 -14.71 17.97
C THR A 342 5.05 -15.47 17.69
N LYS A 343 6.18 -14.90 18.11
CA LYS A 343 7.50 -15.52 17.95
C LYS A 343 7.56 -16.89 18.63
N GLU A 344 7.13 -17.00 19.88
CA GLU A 344 7.09 -18.28 20.60
C GLU A 344 6.27 -19.34 19.84
N LEU A 345 5.04 -18.99 19.44
CA LEU A 345 4.15 -19.91 18.72
C LEU A 345 4.73 -20.36 17.37
N TYR A 346 5.39 -19.44 16.69
CA TYR A 346 6.00 -19.72 15.40
C TYR A 346 7.24 -20.63 15.56
N GLU A 347 8.09 -20.40 16.57
CA GLU A 347 9.21 -21.29 16.90
C GLU A 347 8.73 -22.70 17.28
N GLU A 348 7.62 -22.80 18.02
CA GLU A 348 6.97 -24.07 18.32
C GLU A 348 6.49 -24.79 17.05
N LEU A 349 5.82 -24.07 16.13
CA LEU A 349 5.35 -24.63 14.86
C LEU A 349 6.52 -25.19 14.03
N GLU A 350 7.60 -24.41 13.86
CA GLU A 350 8.78 -24.86 13.12
C GLU A 350 9.45 -26.08 13.78
N SER A 351 9.42 -26.16 15.11
CA SER A 351 9.99 -27.30 15.83
C SER A 351 9.22 -28.61 15.63
N ARG A 352 7.90 -28.53 15.39
CA ARG A 352 7.01 -29.69 15.17
C ARG A 352 6.99 -30.16 13.71
N GLY A 353 7.21 -29.26 12.75
CA GLY A 353 7.26 -29.58 11.32
C GLY A 353 8.63 -30.06 10.81
N GLY A 354 9.65 -30.12 11.68
CA GLY A 354 11.02 -30.54 11.36
C GLY A 354 11.39 -31.95 11.83
N ALA A 355 10.42 -32.84 12.03
CA ALA A 355 10.62 -34.24 12.41
C ALA A 355 10.36 -35.18 11.23
#